data_AF-Q83YI0-F1
#
_entry.id   AF-Q83YI0-F1
#
_cell.length_a   1.000
_cell.length_b   1.000
_cell.length_c   1.000
_cell.angle_alpha   90.00
_cell.angle_beta   90.00
_cell.angle_gamma   90.00
#
_symmetry.space_group_name_H-M   'P 1'
#
loop_
_entity.id
_entity.type
_entity.pdbx_description
1 polymer ?
#
loop_
_entity_poly.entity_id
_entity_poly.type
_entity_poly.pdbx_seq_one_letter_code
_entity_poly.pdbx_strand_id
1 'polypeptide(L)'
;MEVKKFSEKDFVNEINKINQNQFLSQIEQYESYIAPQMRTKGYKRINQSERTVVFSFGEITFSRSRWTNGFETRIPVDEWLGLEKYKRYSIEFLYHVAKLATMMPYRQVCKVIDSTLQTIITKDCV
;
A
#
# COMPACT_ATOMS: atom_id res chain seq x y z
N MET A 1 30.37 8.03 -29.55
CA MET A 1 29.52 7.42 -28.51
C MET A 1 28.33 8.34 -28.34
N GLU A 2 27.13 7.88 -28.69
CA GLU A 2 25.90 8.65 -28.45
C GLU A 2 25.64 8.66 -26.95
N VAL A 3 25.72 9.84 -26.33
CA VAL A 3 25.36 10.00 -24.92
C VAL A 3 23.84 9.93 -24.83
N LYS A 4 23.30 8.86 -24.22
CA LYS A 4 21.87 8.76 -23.95
C LYS A 4 21.45 10.00 -23.15
N LYS A 5 20.57 10.82 -23.72
CA LYS A 5 20.01 12.00 -23.02
C LYS A 5 19.30 11.54 -21.76
N PHE A 6 19.49 12.27 -20.66
CA PHE A 6 18.79 12.02 -19.41
C PHE A 6 17.26 11.99 -19.64
N SER A 7 16.61 10.96 -19.11
CA SER A 7 15.15 10.79 -19.13
C SER A 7 14.65 10.91 -17.69
N GLU A 8 14.02 12.03 -17.37
CA GLU A 8 13.38 12.25 -16.07
C GLU A 8 12.35 11.15 -15.77
N LYS A 9 11.61 10.73 -16.80
CA LYS A 9 10.64 9.63 -16.71
C LYS A 9 11.30 8.31 -16.29
N ASP A 10 12.45 7.97 -16.87
CA ASP A 10 13.17 6.73 -16.52
C ASP A 10 13.64 6.80 -15.06
N PHE A 11 14.20 7.95 -14.66
CA PHE A 11 14.68 8.19 -13.30
C PHE A 11 13.57 8.09 -12.24
N VAL A 12 12.43 8.74 -12.47
CA VAL A 12 11.27 8.67 -11.56
C VAL A 12 10.75 7.25 -11.44
N ASN A 13 10.69 6.50 -12.55
CA ASN A 13 10.25 5.10 -12.52
C ASN A 13 11.23 4.21 -11.73
N GLU A 14 12.54 4.44 -11.81
CA GLU A 14 13.54 3.75 -11.00
C GLU A 14 13.37 4.05 -9.50
N ILE A 15 13.19 5.32 -9.13
CA ILE A 15 12.93 5.72 -7.75
C ILE A 15 11.65 5.06 -7.22
N ASN A 16 10.58 5.07 -8.02
CA ASN A 16 9.31 4.44 -7.62
C ASN A 16 9.51 2.94 -7.35
N LYS A 17 10.25 2.22 -8.20
CA LYS A 17 10.57 0.80 -7.97
C LYS A 17 11.37 0.59 -6.69
N ILE A 18 12.36 1.44 -6.42
CA ILE A 18 13.16 1.37 -5.18
C ILE A 18 12.26 1.56 -3.96
N ASN A 19 11.39 2.56 -3.98
CA ASN A 19 10.44 2.84 -2.89
C ASN A 19 9.49 1.66 -2.65
N GLN A 20 8.93 1.09 -3.73
CA GLN A 20 8.06 -0.09 -3.65
C GLN A 20 8.78 -1.28 -3.03
N ASN A 21 10.00 -1.59 -3.50
CA ASN A 21 10.79 -2.70 -2.97
C ASN A 21 11.19 -2.49 -1.50
N GLN A 22 11.55 -1.25 -1.13
CA GLN A 22 11.86 -0.92 0.25
C GLN A 22 10.65 -1.11 1.16
N PHE A 23 9.47 -0.68 0.72
CA PHE A 23 8.23 -0.88 1.46
C PHE A 23 7.88 -2.37 1.63
N LEU A 24 8.02 -3.17 0.57
CA LEU A 24 7.84 -4.63 0.65
C LEU A 24 8.82 -5.27 1.63
N SER A 25 10.09 -4.85 1.60
CA SER A 25 11.10 -5.32 2.55
C SER A 25 10.73 -4.98 4.01
N GLN A 26 10.20 -3.79 4.27
CA GLN A 26 9.72 -3.41 5.60
C GLN A 26 8.55 -4.30 6.08
N ILE A 27 7.63 -4.67 5.18
CA ILE A 27 6.54 -5.61 5.50
C ILE A 27 7.11 -6.98 5.89
N GLU A 28 8.05 -7.51 5.13
CA GLU A 28 8.68 -8.81 5.43
C GLU A 28 9.45 -8.81 6.75
N GLN A 29 10.16 -7.71 7.03
CA GLN A 29 10.84 -7.52 8.31
C GLN A 29 9.83 -7.49 9.47
N TYR A 30 8.72 -6.75 9.30
CA TYR A 30 7.68 -6.68 10.31
C TYR A 30 6.98 -8.04 10.54
N GLU A 31 6.65 -8.78 9.48
CA GLU A 31 6.11 -10.15 9.57
C GLU A 31 7.05 -11.07 10.37
N SER A 32 8.35 -11.01 10.08
CA SER A 32 9.35 -11.82 10.76
C SER A 32 9.47 -11.44 12.25
N TYR A 33 9.40 -10.14 12.54
CA TYR A 33 9.45 -9.60 13.89
C TYR A 33 8.22 -9.96 14.73
N ILE A 34 7.02 -9.89 14.15
CA ILE A 34 5.76 -10.07 14.89
C ILE A 34 5.40 -11.55 15.09
N ALA A 35 5.82 -12.44 14.17
CA ALA A 35 5.53 -13.86 14.23
C ALA A 35 5.86 -14.55 15.58
N PRO A 36 7.05 -14.39 16.19
CA PRO A 36 7.34 -14.98 17.50
C PRO A 36 6.42 -14.42 18.59
N GLN A 37 6.11 -13.11 18.57
CA GLN A 37 5.23 -12.50 19.57
C GLN A 37 3.81 -13.05 19.48
N MET A 38 3.31 -13.27 18.27
CA MET A 38 2.00 -13.90 18.04
C MET A 38 1.96 -15.31 18.63
N ARG A 39 3.01 -16.12 18.41
CA ARG A 39 3.12 -17.46 19.00
C ARG A 39 3.15 -17.43 20.52
N THR A 40 3.91 -16.52 21.13
CA THR A 40 3.97 -16.35 22.60
C THR A 40 2.59 -15.98 23.17
N LYS A 41 1.78 -15.23 22.42
CA LYS A 41 0.39 -14.89 22.78
C LYS A 41 -0.63 -16.00 22.47
N GLY A 42 -0.18 -17.19 22.08
CA GLY A 42 -1.04 -18.35 21.81
C GLY A 42 -1.70 -18.35 20.43
N TYR A 43 -1.33 -17.45 19.53
CA TYR A 43 -1.85 -17.46 18.17
C TYR A 43 -1.09 -18.46 17.29
N LYS A 44 -1.85 -19.11 16.40
CA LYS A 44 -1.33 -19.97 15.34
C LYS A 44 -1.57 -19.30 13.99
N ARG A 45 -0.59 -19.41 13.10
CA ARG A 45 -0.70 -18.94 11.72
C ARG A 45 -1.67 -19.85 10.97
N ILE A 46 -2.73 -19.27 10.41
CA ILE A 46 -3.75 -20.00 9.64
C ILE A 46 -3.27 -20.15 8.20
N ASN A 47 -2.98 -19.02 7.57
CA ASN A 47 -2.55 -18.95 6.18
C ASN A 47 -1.81 -17.64 5.91
N GLN A 48 -1.29 -17.54 4.69
CA GLN A 48 -0.72 -16.35 4.11
C GLN A 48 -1.53 -16.00 2.86
N SER A 49 -1.86 -14.73 2.69
CA SER A 49 -2.65 -14.26 1.56
C SER A 49 -2.09 -12.94 1.04
N GLU A 50 -2.21 -12.70 -0.26
CA GLU A 50 -1.84 -11.42 -0.86
C GLU A 50 -2.99 -10.41 -0.72
N ARG A 51 -2.62 -9.14 -0.70
CA ARG A 51 -3.55 -8.01 -0.78
C ARG A 51 -2.92 -6.90 -1.60
N THR A 52 -3.73 -6.32 -2.48
CA THR A 52 -3.38 -5.12 -3.23
C THR A 52 -4.05 -3.90 -2.61
N VAL A 53 -3.26 -2.87 -2.29
CA VAL A 53 -3.72 -1.61 -1.73
C VAL A 53 -3.09 -0.45 -2.50
N VAL A 54 -3.87 0.57 -2.76
CA VAL A 54 -3.42 1.83 -3.34
C VAL A 54 -2.98 2.76 -2.21
N PHE A 55 -1.69 3.07 -2.19
CA PHE A 55 -1.07 4.05 -1.31
C PHE A 55 -0.82 5.36 -2.07
N SER A 56 -0.43 6.41 -1.33
CA SER A 56 -0.01 7.70 -1.92
C SER A 56 1.25 7.62 -2.79
N PHE A 57 1.93 6.48 -2.78
CA PHE A 57 3.14 6.20 -3.57
C PHE A 57 2.96 5.05 -4.57
N GLY A 58 1.72 4.62 -4.82
CA GLY A 58 1.40 3.63 -5.84
C GLY A 58 0.55 2.46 -5.34
N GLU A 59 0.16 1.60 -6.27
CA GLU A 59 -0.53 0.35 -5.97
C GLU A 59 0.49 -0.73 -5.60
N ILE A 60 0.34 -1.30 -4.40
CA ILE A 60 1.25 -2.30 -3.85
C ILE A 60 0.50 -3.59 -3.59
N THR A 61 0.99 -4.69 -4.13
CA THR A 61 0.58 -6.04 -3.75
C THR A 61 1.60 -6.61 -2.77
N PHE A 62 1.16 -6.97 -1.58
CA PHE A 62 2.02 -7.52 -0.54
C PHE A 62 1.39 -8.76 0.10
N SER A 63 2.24 -9.60 0.67
CA SER A 63 1.83 -10.81 1.37
C SER A 63 1.68 -10.57 2.86
N ARG A 64 0.65 -11.16 3.47
CA ARG A 64 0.32 -10.97 4.88
C ARG A 64 -0.20 -12.25 5.52
N SER A 65 0.17 -12.48 6.76
CA SER A 65 -0.22 -13.64 7.53
C SER A 65 -1.49 -13.40 8.33
N ARG A 66 -2.39 -14.39 8.31
CA ARG A 66 -3.55 -14.43 9.21
C ARG A 66 -3.26 -15.34 10.39
N TRP A 67 -3.57 -14.86 11.58
CA TRP A 67 -3.30 -15.54 12.84
C TRP A 67 -4.58 -15.70 13.65
N THR A 68 -4.77 -16.83 14.34
CA THR A 68 -5.88 -17.02 15.27
C THR A 68 -5.43 -17.73 16.54
N ASN A 69 -6.04 -17.38 17.66
CA ASN A 69 -5.94 -18.11 18.93
C ASN A 69 -7.20 -18.96 19.22
N GLY A 70 -8.12 -19.08 18.25
CA GLY A 70 -9.41 -19.76 18.40
C GLY A 70 -10.57 -18.85 18.82
N PHE A 71 -10.28 -17.70 19.45
CA PHE A 71 -11.27 -16.72 19.86
C PHE A 71 -11.32 -15.52 18.92
N GLU A 72 -10.15 -15.05 18.51
CA GLU A 72 -10.00 -13.90 17.62
C GLU A 72 -9.06 -14.23 16.46
N THR A 73 -9.26 -13.51 15.35
CA THR A 73 -8.40 -13.59 14.17
C THR A 73 -7.79 -12.22 13.93
N ARG A 74 -6.47 -12.19 13.78
CA ARG A 74 -5.68 -10.99 13.58
C ARG A 74 -4.88 -11.07 12.29
N ILE A 75 -4.65 -9.91 11.69
CA ILE A 75 -3.82 -9.75 10.50
C ILE A 75 -2.82 -8.64 10.85
N PRO A 76 -1.70 -8.98 11.49
CA PRO A 76 -0.82 -7.98 12.11
C PRO A 76 -0.29 -6.92 11.13
N VAL A 77 -0.04 -7.29 9.88
CA VAL A 77 0.41 -6.35 8.84
C VAL A 77 -0.66 -5.31 8.53
N ASP A 78 -1.94 -5.72 8.42
CA ASP A 78 -3.03 -4.77 8.21
C ASP A 78 -3.14 -3.80 9.38
N GLU A 79 -3.07 -4.34 10.60
CA GLU A 79 -3.18 -3.57 11.83
C GLU A 79 -2.05 -2.54 11.94
N TRP A 80 -0.83 -2.93 11.59
CA TRP A 80 0.33 -2.05 11.56
C TRP A 80 0.23 -0.96 10.49
N LEU A 81 -0.27 -1.31 9.31
CA LEU A 81 -0.51 -0.37 8.22
C LEU A 81 -1.78 0.49 8.40
N GLY A 82 -2.57 0.25 9.45
CA GLY A 82 -3.85 0.93 9.68
C GLY A 82 -4.91 0.63 8.61
N LEU A 83 -4.85 -0.54 7.98
CA LEU A 83 -5.74 -0.93 6.88
C LEU A 83 -7.03 -1.56 7.40
N GLU A 84 -8.14 -0.86 7.20
CA GLU A 84 -9.47 -1.42 7.46
C GLU A 84 -9.79 -2.62 6.57
N LYS A 85 -10.68 -3.48 7.05
CA LYS A 85 -11.13 -4.68 6.34
C LYS A 85 -11.76 -4.31 4.99
N TYR A 86 -11.35 -5.00 3.92
CA TYR A 86 -11.83 -4.84 2.54
C TYR A 86 -11.55 -3.48 1.87
N LYS A 87 -10.92 -2.51 2.54
CA LYS A 87 -10.57 -1.23 1.91
C LYS A 87 -9.42 -1.42 0.92
N ARG A 88 -9.55 -0.85 -0.28
CA ARG A 88 -8.51 -0.86 -1.30
C ARG A 88 -7.53 0.31 -1.17
N TYR A 89 -7.88 1.33 -0.41
CA TYR A 89 -7.13 2.58 -0.31
C TYR A 89 -6.53 2.74 1.09
N SER A 90 -5.29 3.23 1.16
CA SER A 90 -4.70 3.64 2.44
C SER A 90 -5.36 4.92 2.95
N ILE A 91 -5.31 5.14 4.27
CA ILE A 91 -5.90 6.32 4.88
C ILE A 91 -5.23 7.62 4.39
N GLU A 92 -3.91 7.61 4.23
CA GLU A 92 -3.15 8.77 3.75
C GLU A 92 -3.50 9.13 2.32
N PHE A 93 -3.72 8.11 1.48
CA PHE A 93 -4.18 8.33 0.12
C PHE A 93 -5.57 8.95 0.08
N LEU A 94 -6.51 8.45 0.89
CA LEU A 94 -7.85 9.03 0.99
C LEU A 94 -7.81 10.47 1.51
N TYR A 95 -6.90 10.78 2.44
CA TYR A 95 -6.68 12.13 2.91
C TYR A 95 -6.21 13.07 1.78
N HIS A 96 -5.25 12.63 0.96
CA HIS A 96 -4.82 13.38 -0.23
C HIS A 96 -5.97 13.63 -1.21
N VAL A 97 -6.77 12.59 -1.49
CA VAL A 97 -7.96 12.67 -2.35
C VAL A 97 -8.95 13.70 -1.79
N ALA A 98 -9.28 13.60 -0.50
CA ALA A 98 -10.23 14.50 0.16
C ALA A 98 -9.73 15.96 0.13
N LYS A 99 -8.44 16.18 0.36
CA LYS A 99 -7.82 17.52 0.29
C LYS A 99 -7.96 18.11 -1.11
N LEU A 100 -7.66 17.34 -2.17
CA LEU A 100 -7.83 17.79 -3.55
C LEU A 100 -9.30 18.09 -3.87
N ALA A 101 -10.23 17.27 -3.38
CA ALA A 101 -11.66 17.48 -3.57
C ALA A 101 -12.21 18.79 -2.97
N THR A 102 -11.53 19.37 -1.98
CA THR A 102 -11.91 20.71 -1.48
C THR A 102 -11.57 21.84 -2.45
N MET A 103 -10.64 21.61 -3.39
CA MET A 103 -10.08 22.63 -4.27
C MET A 103 -10.53 22.48 -5.72
N MET A 104 -10.98 21.29 -6.13
CA MET A 104 -11.37 21.02 -7.51
C MET A 104 -12.49 19.99 -7.62
N PRO A 105 -13.27 20.00 -8.71
CA PRO A 105 -14.32 19.00 -8.93
C PRO A 105 -13.76 17.58 -8.99
N TYR A 106 -14.52 16.60 -8.51
CA TYR A 106 -14.10 15.19 -8.41
C TYR A 106 -13.51 14.60 -9.70
N ARG A 107 -14.12 14.91 -10.87
CA ARG A 107 -13.58 14.44 -12.16
C ARG A 107 -12.17 14.96 -12.44
N GLN A 108 -11.85 16.17 -11.96
CA GLN A 108 -10.53 16.75 -12.10
C GLN A 108 -9.56 16.14 -11.09
N VAL A 109 -10.01 15.87 -9.86
CA VAL A 109 -9.22 15.10 -8.87
C VAL A 109 -8.77 13.77 -9.45
N CYS A 110 -9.69 12.99 -10.05
CA CYS A 110 -9.33 11.70 -10.66
C CYS A 110 -8.25 11.85 -11.75
N LYS A 111 -8.37 12.87 -12.62
CA LYS A 111 -7.36 13.13 -13.67
C LYS A 111 -6.01 13.52 -13.09
N VAL A 112 -6.00 14.37 -12.07
CA VAL A 112 -4.77 14.81 -11.41
C VAL A 112 -4.08 13.61 -10.79
N ILE A 113 -4.81 12.79 -10.04
CA ILE A 113 -4.23 11.62 -9.39
C ILE A 113 -3.72 10.60 -10.40
N ASP A 114 -4.48 10.30 -11.46
CA ASP A 114 -4.04 9.39 -12.52
C ASP A 114 -2.73 9.88 -13.16
N SER A 115 -2.61 11.19 -13.39
CA SER A 115 -1.40 11.79 -13.96
C SER A 115 -0.20 11.84 -13.00
N THR A 116 -0.42 11.93 -11.69
CA THR A 116 0.65 12.11 -10.69
C THR A 116 1.08 10.83 -10.00
N LEU A 117 0.15 9.91 -9.74
CA LEU A 117 0.42 8.70 -8.96
C LEU A 117 0.61 7.44 -9.81
N GLN A 118 0.52 7.54 -11.15
CA GLN A 118 0.56 6.37 -12.05
C GLN A 118 -0.42 5.26 -11.63
N THR A 119 -1.50 5.62 -10.93
CA THR A 119 -2.52 4.70 -10.40
C THR A 119 -3.88 5.07 -10.94
N ILE A 120 -4.62 4.08 -11.43
CA ILE A 120 -5.98 4.27 -11.94
C ILE A 120 -6.95 4.37 -10.75
N ILE A 121 -7.48 5.57 -10.49
CA ILE A 121 -8.63 5.76 -9.61
C ILE A 121 -9.90 5.92 -10.45
N THR A 122 -10.96 5.19 -10.08
CA THR A 122 -12.30 5.40 -10.63
C THR A 122 -13.11 6.38 -9.79
N LYS A 123 -14.08 7.07 -10.41
CA LYS A 123 -14.90 8.12 -9.77
C LYS A 123 -15.54 7.69 -8.43
N ASP A 124 -15.84 6.40 -8.25
CA ASP A 124 -16.50 5.85 -7.06
C ASP A 124 -15.60 5.77 -5.81
N CYS A 125 -14.33 6.18 -5.94
CA CYS A 125 -13.35 6.20 -4.85
C CYS A 125 -13.22 7.59 -4.19
N VAL A 126 -13.92 8.58 -4.74
CA VAL A 126 -13.91 10.00 -4.33
C VAL A 126 -15.32 10.41 -3.96
#